data_AF-A0A931YUH9-F1
#
_entry.id   AF-A0A931YUH9-F1
#
_cell.length_a   1.000
_cell.length_b   1.000
_cell.length_c   1.000
_cell.angle_alpha   90.00
_cell.angle_beta   90.00
_cell.angle_gamma   90.00
#
_symmetry.space_group_name_H-M   'P 1'
#
loop_
_entity.id
_entity.type
_entity.pdbx_description
1 polymer ?
#
loop_
_entity_poly.entity_id
_entity_poly.type
_entity_poly.pdbx_seq_one_letter_code
_entity_poly.pdbx_strand_id
1 'polypeptide(L)'
;MPSTTVTSKGQVTIPKRIRDFLRVKPGDRIDFDIDAGGKVVVRPGGADVRALKGLLHCPGRAPVSLEAMEAAIARHHGRRR
;
A
#
# COMPACT_ATOMS: atom_id res chain seq x y z
N MET A 1 -18.62 19.06 5.33
CA MET A 1 -17.28 18.49 5.60
C MET A 1 -17.30 17.92 7.01
N PRO A 2 -16.92 16.66 7.26
CA PRO A 2 -16.85 16.15 8.62
C PRO A 2 -15.70 16.85 9.36
N SER A 3 -15.99 17.47 10.50
CA SER A 3 -14.99 18.04 11.42
C SER A 3 -14.94 17.20 12.69
N THR A 4 -13.76 17.08 13.29
CA THR A 4 -13.55 16.35 14.55
C THR A 4 -12.64 17.14 15.47
N THR A 5 -12.96 17.16 16.76
CA THR A 5 -12.14 17.84 17.78
C THR A 5 -10.98 16.96 18.20
N VAL A 6 -9.82 17.58 18.42
CA VAL A 6 -8.65 16.91 18.99
C VAL A 6 -8.92 16.65 20.48
N THR A 7 -8.74 15.42 20.92
CA THR A 7 -8.86 15.06 22.34
C THR A 7 -7.71 15.65 23.16
N SER A 8 -7.82 15.68 24.49
CA SER A 8 -6.73 16.13 25.38
C SER A 8 -5.42 15.35 25.22
N LYS A 9 -5.49 14.13 24.67
CA LYS A 9 -4.32 13.28 24.38
C LYS A 9 -3.77 13.47 22.96
N GLY A 10 -4.27 14.45 22.21
CA GLY A 10 -3.83 14.70 20.83
C GLY A 10 -4.40 13.74 19.78
N GLN A 11 -5.39 12.91 20.13
CA GLN A 11 -6.01 11.97 19.20
C GLN A 11 -7.15 12.63 18.43
N VAL A 12 -7.27 12.32 17.14
CA VAL A 12 -8.42 12.66 16.28
C VAL A 12 -9.13 11.39 15.82
N THR A 13 -10.45 11.46 15.71
CA THR A 13 -11.24 10.32 15.19
C THR A 13 -11.35 10.43 13.69
N ILE A 14 -11.03 9.37 12.95
CA ILE A 14 -11.25 9.34 11.50
C ILE A 14 -12.74 9.00 11.24
N PRO A 15 -13.51 9.90 10.58
CA PRO A 15 -14.92 9.65 10.26
C PRO A 15 -15.08 8.39 9.40
N LYS A 16 -16.20 7.67 9.57
CA LYS A 16 -16.47 6.40 8.88
C LYS A 16 -16.21 6.47 7.36
N ARG A 17 -16.74 7.50 6.70
CA ARG A 17 -16.55 7.71 5.26
C ARG A 17 -15.07 7.76 4.83
N ILE A 18 -14.20 8.35 5.65
CA ILE A 18 -12.76 8.43 5.36
C ILE A 18 -12.08 7.09 5.65
N ARG A 19 -12.46 6.39 6.72
CA ARG A 19 -11.94 5.03 6.99
C ARG A 19 -12.26 4.06 5.86
N ASP A 20 -13.51 4.09 5.37
CA ASP A 20 -13.97 3.23 4.28
C ASP A 20 -13.22 3.55 2.98
N PHE A 21 -12.96 4.84 2.71
CA PHE A 21 -12.17 5.28 1.56
C PHE A 21 -10.71 4.81 1.65
N LEU A 22 -10.08 4.93 2.82
CA LEU A 22 -8.70 4.48 3.07
C LEU A 22 -8.58 2.96 3.23
N ARG A 23 -9.71 2.24 3.35
CA ARG A 23 -9.80 0.79 3.60
C ARG A 23 -9.04 0.34 4.85
N VAL A 24 -8.99 1.19 5.87
CA VAL A 24 -8.32 0.93 7.15
C VAL A 24 -9.28 0.35 8.18
N LYS A 25 -8.78 -0.58 8.99
CA LYS A 25 -9.46 -1.25 10.10
C LYS A 25 -8.80 -0.91 11.44
N PRO A 26 -9.48 -1.13 12.58
CA PRO A 26 -8.84 -1.01 13.88
C PRO A 26 -7.59 -1.90 13.95
N GLY A 27 -6.45 -1.31 14.33
CA GLY A 27 -5.16 -1.98 14.38
C GLY A 27 -4.26 -1.75 13.15
N ASP A 28 -4.80 -1.21 12.05
CA ASP A 28 -4.00 -0.85 10.88
C ASP A 28 -3.12 0.37 11.20
N ARG A 29 -1.90 0.38 10.65
CA ARG A 29 -1.01 1.54 10.70
C ARG A 29 -1.48 2.59 9.70
N ILE A 30 -1.19 3.85 10.02
CA ILE A 30 -1.46 5.00 9.17
C ILE A 30 -0.21 5.86 9.17
N ASP A 31 0.22 6.25 7.97
CA ASP A 31 1.34 7.15 7.76
C ASP A 31 0.81 8.57 7.56
N PHE A 32 1.46 9.52 8.24
CA PHE A 32 1.20 10.95 8.10
C PHE A 32 2.40 11.59 7.41
N ASP A 33 2.12 12.43 6.42
CA ASP A 33 3.14 13.20 5.72
C ASP A 33 2.64 14.62 5.47
N ILE A 34 3.56 15.54 5.22
CA ILE A 34 3.24 16.92 4.85
C ILE A 34 3.71 17.12 3.41
N ASP A 35 2.76 17.39 2.50
CA ASP A 35 3.11 17.65 1.11
C ASP A 35 3.81 19.01 0.95
N ALA A 36 4.38 19.25 -0.24
CA ALA A 36 5.06 20.51 -0.54
C ALA A 36 4.13 21.76 -0.46
N GLY A 37 2.82 21.56 -0.49
CA GLY A 37 1.81 22.60 -0.31
C GLY A 37 1.39 22.81 1.15
N GLY A 38 2.04 22.16 2.12
CA GLY A 38 1.75 22.25 3.54
C GLY A 38 0.49 21.50 3.97
N LYS A 39 -0.06 20.62 3.12
CA LYS A 39 -1.23 19.81 3.47
C LYS A 39 -0.78 18.53 4.15
N VAL A 40 -1.49 18.16 5.21
CA VAL A 40 -1.30 16.85 5.85
C VAL A 40 -1.97 15.78 4.98
N VAL A 41 -1.16 14.83 4.52
CA VAL A 41 -1.58 13.67 3.75
C VAL A 41 -1.60 12.46 4.67
N VAL A 42 -2.72 11.74 4.65
CA VAL A 42 -2.91 10.51 5.42
C VAL A 42 -2.90 9.33 4.45
N ARG A 43 -2.03 8.36 4.69
CA ARG A 43 -1.89 7.15 3.87
C ARG A 43 -2.10 5.91 4.72
N PRO A 44 -2.75 4.85 4.20
CA PRO A 44 -2.70 3.54 4.86
C PRO A 44 -1.23 3.14 5.02
N GLY A 45 -0.85 2.76 6.24
CA GLY A 45 0.49 2.31 6.54
C GLY A 45 0.81 1.11 5.65
N GLY A 46 1.97 1.12 5.01
CA GLY A 46 2.38 0.07 4.09
C GLY A 46 2.17 -1.33 4.70
N ALA A 47 1.57 -2.23 3.92
CA ALA A 47 1.51 -3.63 4.30
C ALA A 47 2.95 -4.17 4.42
N ASP A 48 3.22 -4.98 5.44
CA ASP A 48 4.51 -5.66 5.54
C ASP A 48 4.75 -6.46 4.25
N VAL A 49 5.85 -6.19 3.55
CA VAL A 49 6.23 -6.91 2.32
C VAL A 49 6.30 -8.42 2.57
N ARG A 50 6.57 -8.85 3.80
CA ARG A 50 6.53 -10.26 4.21
C ARG A 50 5.15 -10.89 4.03
N ALA A 51 4.06 -10.12 4.09
CA ALA A 51 2.71 -10.60 3.81
C ALA A 51 2.52 -11.01 2.35
N LEU A 52 3.37 -10.54 1.42
CA LEU A 52 3.37 -10.96 0.02
C LEU A 52 4.14 -12.27 -0.22
N LYS A 53 4.84 -12.78 0.79
CA LYS A 53 5.62 -14.01 0.66
C LYS A 53 4.72 -15.17 0.26
N GLY A 54 5.04 -15.82 -0.86
CA GLY A 54 4.31 -16.97 -1.37
C GLY A 54 3.08 -16.62 -2.22
N LEU A 55 2.73 -15.35 -2.41
CA LEU A 55 1.57 -14.95 -3.22
C LEU A 55 1.65 -15.46 -4.68
N LEU A 56 2.87 -15.60 -5.21
CA LEU A 56 3.14 -16.10 -6.56
C LEU A 56 3.55 -17.58 -6.60
N HIS A 57 3.53 -18.28 -5.46
CA HIS A 57 3.87 -19.70 -5.40
C HIS A 57 2.72 -20.52 -5.98
N CYS A 58 2.99 -21.22 -7.08
CA CYS A 58 2.08 -22.19 -7.66
C CYS A 58 2.70 -23.60 -7.52
N PRO A 59 2.11 -24.50 -6.71
CA PRO A 59 2.56 -25.87 -6.61
C PRO A 59 2.62 -26.54 -7.98
N GLY A 60 3.68 -27.30 -8.26
CA GLY A 60 3.86 -28.01 -9.55
C GLY A 60 4.35 -27.15 -10.72
N ARG A 61 4.57 -25.84 -10.52
CA ARG A 61 5.19 -24.99 -11.55
C ARG A 61 6.67 -25.31 -11.66
N ALA A 62 7.11 -25.76 -12.84
CA ALA A 62 8.52 -25.98 -13.13
C ALA A 62 9.33 -24.67 -13.00
N PRO A 63 10.56 -24.72 -12.45
CA PRO A 63 11.48 -23.60 -12.48
C PRO A 63 11.75 -23.15 -13.91
N VAL A 64 11.80 -21.83 -14.14
CA VAL A 64 12.22 -21.25 -15.42
C VAL A 64 13.74 -21.10 -15.46
N SER A 65 14.35 -21.35 -16.62
CA SER A 65 15.77 -21.08 -16.81
C SER A 65 16.05 -19.57 -16.81
N LEU A 66 17.30 -19.20 -16.48
CA LEU A 66 17.75 -17.81 -16.52
C LEU A 66 17.58 -17.22 -17.92
N GLU A 67 17.96 -17.96 -18.96
CA GLU A 67 17.82 -17.55 -20.37
C GLU A 67 16.37 -17.25 -20.75
N ALA A 68 15.43 -18.12 -20.36
CA ALA A 68 14.01 -17.92 -20.62
C ALA A 68 13.46 -16.69 -19.86
N MET A 69 13.97 -16.43 -18.67
CA MET A 69 13.62 -15.26 -17.87
C MET A 69 14.14 -13.97 -18.50
N GLU A 70 15.40 -13.92 -18.93
CA GLU A 70 16.00 -12.79 -19.63
C GLU A 70 15.30 -12.48 -20.96
N ALA A 71 14.97 -13.52 -21.74
CA ALA A 71 14.19 -13.36 -22.97
C ALA A 71 12.78 -12.79 -22.71
N ALA A 72 12.12 -13.22 -21.64
CA ALA A 72 10.82 -12.69 -21.25
C ALA A 72 10.88 -11.23 -20.79
N ILE A 73 11.92 -10.89 -20.03
CA ILE A 73 12.31 -9.54 -19.61
C ILE A 73 12.49 -8.67 -20.86
N ALA A 74 13.40 -9.03 -21.76
CA ALA A 74 13.68 -8.29 -23.00
C ALA A 74 12.43 -8.07 -23.86
N ARG A 75 11.55 -9.07 -23.96
CA ARG A 75 10.29 -8.99 -24.72
C ARG A 75 9.28 -8.00 -24.14
N HIS A 76 9.26 -7.81 -22.82
CA HIS A 76 8.21 -7.04 -22.14
C HIS A 76 8.68 -5.69 -21.59
N HIS A 77 9.98 -5.39 -21.62
CA HIS A 77 10.56 -4.14 -21.08
C HIS A 77 10.10 -2.82 -21.73
N GLY A 78 9.19 -2.85 -22.71
CA GLY A 78 8.66 -1.65 -23.38
C GLY A 78 7.20 -1.29 -23.10
N ARG A 79 6.45 -2.05 -22.28
CA ARG A 79 4.99 -1.86 -22.14
C ARG A 79 4.53 -0.77 -21.15
N ARG A 80 5.43 0.11 -20.71
CA ARG A 80 5.08 1.28 -19.89
C ARG A 80 5.63 2.56 -20.51
N ARG A 81 4.87 3.13 -21.44
CA ARG A 81 4.69 4.58 -21.58
C ARG A 81 3.20 4.86 -21.59
#